data_AF-T1A1X0-F1
#
_entry.id   AF-T1A1X0-F1
#
_cell.length_a   1.000
_cell.length_b   1.000
_cell.length_c   1.000
_cell.angle_alpha   90.00
_cell.angle_beta   90.00
_cell.angle_gamma   90.00
#
_symmetry.space_group_name_H-M   'P 1'
#
loop_
_entity.id
_entity.type
_entity.pdbx_description
1 polymer ?
#
loop_
_entity_poly.entity_id
_entity_poly.type
_entity_poly.pdbx_seq_one_letter_code
_entity_poly.pdbx_strand_id
1 'polypeptide(L)'
;MSNATTGKTVRFSLDPNTPLSAEEKAQLTALKDRPIDLSDIPESPADAEWTRPGALIPDTKQQVTLRLDRDVLDYFRHTGKRYQTRINSVLRAYMQAHEAKR
;
A
#
# COMPACT_ATOMS: atom_id res chain seq x y z
N MET A 1 -7.63 -35.25 -29.89
CA MET A 1 -7.82 -33.94 -30.56
C MET A 1 -8.13 -32.91 -29.47
N SER A 2 -7.11 -32.33 -28.84
CA SER A 2 -7.26 -31.35 -27.74
C SER A 2 -7.01 -29.94 -28.29
N ASN A 3 -8.07 -29.14 -28.47
CA ASN A 3 -7.94 -27.75 -28.89
C ASN A 3 -7.54 -26.88 -27.70
N ALA A 4 -6.25 -26.57 -27.61
CA ALA A 4 -5.71 -25.54 -26.74
C ALA A 4 -5.99 -24.16 -27.36
N THR A 5 -7.11 -23.53 -27.00
CA THR A 5 -7.37 -22.11 -27.31
C THR A 5 -7.39 -21.33 -25.99
N THR A 6 -6.21 -21.12 -25.42
CA THR A 6 -6.03 -20.15 -24.32
C THR A 6 -4.76 -19.37 -24.62
N GLY A 7 -4.90 -18.19 -25.22
CA GLY A 7 -3.73 -17.46 -25.68
C GLY A 7 -3.97 -16.04 -26.20
N LYS A 8 -5.02 -15.33 -25.77
CA LYS A 8 -5.12 -13.89 -26.07
C LYS A 8 -5.56 -13.13 -24.82
N THR A 9 -4.59 -12.58 -24.10
CA THR A 9 -4.86 -11.60 -23.05
C THR A 9 -5.44 -10.35 -23.70
N VAL A 10 -6.74 -10.13 -23.54
CA VAL A 10 -7.40 -8.89 -23.96
C VAL A 10 -7.16 -7.85 -22.88
N ARG A 11 -6.35 -6.84 -23.20
CA ARG A 11 -6.18 -5.68 -22.33
C ARG A 11 -7.36 -4.74 -22.59
N PHE A 12 -8.34 -4.77 -21.68
CA PHE A 12 -9.48 -3.86 -21.69
C PHE A 12 -9.18 -2.67 -20.78
N SER A 13 -9.36 -1.46 -21.29
CA SER A 13 -9.21 -0.21 -20.54
C SER A 13 -10.52 0.55 -20.61
N LEU A 14 -11.14 0.77 -19.46
CA LEU A 14 -12.33 1.59 -19.33
C LEU A 14 -11.89 3.06 -19.23
N ASP A 15 -12.47 3.93 -20.06
CA ASP A 15 -12.37 5.37 -19.87
C ASP A 15 -13.44 5.82 -18.86
N PRO A 16 -13.04 6.34 -17.68
CA PRO A 16 -13.97 6.72 -16.62
C PRO A 16 -14.90 7.88 -16.98
N ASN A 17 -14.59 8.64 -18.03
CA ASN A 17 -15.41 9.78 -18.48
C ASN A 17 -16.39 9.41 -19.60
N THR A 18 -16.39 8.15 -20.07
CA THR A 18 -17.35 7.72 -21.08
C THR A 18 -18.74 7.62 -20.48
N PRO A 19 -19.74 8.36 -20.99
CA PRO A 19 -21.10 8.30 -20.47
C PRO A 19 -21.73 6.95 -20.81
N LEU A 20 -22.50 6.40 -19.86
CA LEU A 20 -23.26 5.17 -20.05
C LEU A 20 -24.24 5.30 -21.22
N SER A 21 -24.31 4.25 -22.05
CA SER A 21 -25.33 4.11 -23.10
C SER A 21 -26.73 3.96 -22.51
N ALA A 22 -27.76 4.15 -23.33
CA ALA A 22 -29.15 3.98 -22.89
C ALA A 22 -29.44 2.54 -22.43
N GLU A 23 -28.83 1.56 -23.09
CA GLU A 23 -28.97 0.13 -22.76
C GLU A 23 -28.29 -0.19 -21.41
N GLU A 24 -27.09 0.33 -21.18
CA GLU A 24 -26.36 0.14 -19.92
C GLU A 24 -27.10 0.78 -18.73
N LYS A 25 -27.72 1.94 -18.94
CA LYS A 25 -28.58 2.59 -17.93
C LYS A 25 -29.82 1.75 -17.62
N ALA A 26 -30.46 1.18 -18.64
CA ALA A 26 -31.61 0.30 -18.46
C ALA A 26 -31.23 -0.97 -17.67
N GLN A 27 -30.09 -1.58 -17.99
CA GLN A 27 -29.54 -2.71 -17.23
C GLN A 27 -29.23 -2.35 -15.78
N LEU A 28 -28.58 -1.21 -15.53
CA LEU A 28 -28.29 -0.73 -14.18
C LEU A 28 -29.57 -0.52 -13.37
N THR A 29 -30.63 -0.04 -14.02
CA THR A 29 -31.93 0.18 -13.36
C THR A 29 -32.57 -1.15 -12.98
N ALA A 30 -32.59 -2.12 -13.89
CA ALA A 30 -33.08 -3.48 -13.59
C ALA A 30 -32.27 -4.19 -12.49
N LEU A 31 -30.96 -3.89 -12.38
CA LEU A 31 -30.07 -4.44 -11.34
C LEU A 31 -30.27 -3.80 -9.97
N LYS A 32 -30.79 -2.58 -9.88
CA LYS A 32 -31.01 -1.86 -8.61
C LYS A 32 -32.13 -2.47 -7.77
N ASP A 33 -33.15 -3.04 -8.43
CA ASP A 33 -34.36 -3.52 -7.76
C ASP A 33 -34.22 -4.95 -7.21
N ARG A 34 -33.09 -5.62 -7.47
CA ARG A 34 -32.84 -6.98 -6.96
C ARG A 34 -32.38 -6.94 -5.49
N PRO A 35 -32.82 -7.89 -4.65
CA PRO A 35 -32.30 -8.01 -3.29
C PRO A 35 -30.81 -8.42 -3.31
N ILE A 36 -30.03 -7.87 -2.37
CA ILE A 36 -28.63 -8.24 -2.16
C ILE A 36 -28.61 -9.58 -1.40
N ASP A 37 -27.92 -10.57 -1.94
CA ASP A 37 -27.67 -11.85 -1.26
C ASP A 37 -26.53 -11.68 -0.24
N LEU A 38 -26.77 -12.10 0.99
CA LEU A 38 -25.85 -12.02 2.14
C LEU A 38 -25.64 -13.39 2.80
N SER A 39 -25.91 -14.48 2.06
CA SER A 39 -25.79 -15.84 2.59
C SER A 39 -24.35 -16.25 2.95
N ASP A 40 -23.35 -15.58 2.39
CA ASP A 40 -21.92 -15.86 2.58
C ASP A 40 -21.19 -14.90 3.53
N ILE A 41 -21.71 -13.67 3.75
CA ILE A 41 -21.05 -12.61 4.51
C ILE A 41 -22.09 -11.80 5.31
N PRO A 42 -21.83 -11.46 6.59
CA PRO A 42 -22.72 -10.63 7.38
C PRO A 42 -22.87 -9.21 6.79
N GLU A 43 -24.02 -8.59 7.02
CA GLU A 43 -24.27 -7.21 6.61
C GLU A 43 -23.29 -6.23 7.28
N SER A 44 -22.86 -5.22 6.52
CA SER A 44 -21.98 -4.17 7.06
C SER A 44 -22.77 -3.31 8.05
N PRO A 45 -22.25 -3.05 9.27
CA PRO A 45 -22.96 -2.27 10.26
C PRO A 45 -23.08 -0.80 9.81
N ALA A 46 -24.12 -0.11 10.28
CA ALA A 46 -24.45 1.26 9.86
C ALA A 46 -23.35 2.29 10.20
N ASP A 47 -22.49 1.97 11.17
CA ASP A 47 -21.36 2.76 11.63
C ASP A 47 -20.00 2.24 11.09
N ALA A 48 -20.01 1.39 10.06
CA ALA A 48 -18.79 0.85 9.47
C ALA A 48 -17.89 1.98 8.90
N GLU A 49 -16.80 2.27 9.58
CA GLU A 49 -15.75 3.16 9.08
C GLU A 49 -14.75 2.39 8.21
N TRP A 50 -14.82 2.62 6.90
CA TRP A 50 -13.88 2.08 5.93
C TRP A 50 -12.56 2.86 5.96
N THR A 51 -11.66 2.46 6.85
CA THR A 51 -10.30 3.01 6.89
C THR A 51 -9.39 2.30 5.88
N ARG A 52 -8.58 3.07 5.15
CA ARG A 52 -7.51 2.47 4.33
C ARG A 52 -6.50 1.77 5.24
N PRO A 53 -6.21 0.47 5.07
CA PRO A 53 -5.16 -0.18 5.84
C PRO A 53 -3.83 0.55 5.57
N GLY A 54 -3.17 1.01 6.64
CA GLY A 54 -1.94 1.79 6.56
C GLY A 54 -2.16 3.29 6.76
N ALA A 55 -2.83 3.67 7.86
CA ALA A 55 -2.81 5.02 8.40
C ALA A 55 -1.42 5.65 8.16
N LEU A 56 -1.40 6.81 7.50
CA LEU A 56 -0.18 7.53 7.15
C LEU A 56 0.72 7.59 8.38
N ILE A 57 1.76 6.76 8.42
CA ILE A 57 2.83 6.94 9.39
C ILE A 57 3.42 8.31 9.01
N PRO A 58 3.31 9.34 9.87
CA PRO A 58 3.91 10.63 9.55
C PRO A 58 5.39 10.38 9.28
N ASP A 59 5.97 11.09 8.31
CA ASP A 59 7.38 10.91 7.99
C ASP A 59 8.21 11.29 9.23
N THR A 60 8.64 10.26 9.96
CA THR A 60 9.38 10.40 11.21
C THR A 60 10.85 10.69 10.95
N LYS A 61 11.29 10.64 9.68
CA LYS A 61 12.70 10.83 9.31
C LYS A 61 12.89 12.25 8.82
N GLN A 62 13.65 13.03 9.59
CA GLN A 62 14.09 14.34 9.14
C GLN A 62 15.41 14.21 8.37
N GLN A 63 15.47 14.78 7.17
CA GLN A 63 16.72 14.87 6.42
C GLN A 63 17.61 15.96 7.04
N VAL A 64 18.77 15.55 7.55
CA VAL A 64 19.75 16.45 8.14
C VAL A 64 21.13 16.23 7.51
N THR A 65 21.94 17.28 7.46
CA THR A 65 23.34 17.20 7.01
C THR A 65 24.24 16.93 8.21
N LEU A 66 24.69 15.68 8.36
CA LEU A 66 25.62 15.25 9.41
C LEU A 66 26.99 14.92 8.82
N ARG A 67 28.07 15.35 9.48
CA ARG A 67 29.43 14.93 9.15
C ARG A 67 29.75 13.63 9.90
N LEU A 68 30.23 12.63 9.18
CA LEU A 68 30.70 11.35 9.71
C LEU A 68 32.16 11.16 9.30
N ASP A 69 32.92 10.50 10.16
CA ASP A 69 34.29 10.11 9.83
C ASP A 69 34.30 9.16 8.63
N ARG A 70 35.39 9.24 7.86
CA ARG A 70 35.51 8.51 6.59
C ARG A 70 35.46 7.00 6.80
N ASP A 71 36.20 6.50 7.78
CA ASP A 71 36.27 5.09 8.14
C ASP A 71 34.93 4.52 8.60
N VAL A 72 34.17 5.28 9.40
CA VAL A 72 32.81 4.93 9.83
C VAL A 72 31.89 4.82 8.61
N LEU A 73 31.94 5.82 7.72
CA LEU A 73 31.11 5.82 6.51
C LEU A 73 31.46 4.65 5.59
N ASP A 74 32.75 4.39 5.39
CA ASP A 74 33.26 3.30 4.56
C ASP A 74 32.81 1.95 5.13
N TYR A 75 32.92 1.73 6.45
CA TYR A 75 32.43 0.52 7.13
C TYR A 75 30.95 0.24 6.83
N PHE A 76 30.06 1.23 6.99
CA PHE A 76 28.63 1.05 6.74
C PHE A 76 28.32 0.86 5.25
N ARG A 77 29.07 1.53 4.35
CA ARG A 77 28.91 1.34 2.89
C ARG A 77 29.28 -0.08 2.46
N HIS A 78 30.32 -0.67 3.03
CA HIS A 78 30.71 -2.07 2.77
C HIS A 78 29.61 -3.08 3.13
N THR A 79 28.73 -2.74 4.09
CA THR A 79 27.61 -3.61 4.46
C THR A 79 26.51 -3.67 3.39
N GLY A 80 26.59 -2.86 2.32
CA GLY A 80 25.73 -2.90 1.15
C GLY A 80 24.56 -1.91 1.16
N LYS A 81 23.51 -2.21 0.37
CA LYS A 81 22.30 -1.36 0.26
C LYS A 81 21.71 -1.07 1.65
N ARG A 82 21.12 0.11 1.81
CA ARG A 82 20.49 0.60 3.07
C ARG A 82 21.48 0.91 4.21
N TYR A 83 22.75 1.20 3.91
CA TYR A 83 23.73 1.61 4.93
C TYR A 83 23.26 2.78 5.81
N GLN A 84 22.57 3.78 5.26
CA GLN A 84 21.98 4.89 6.03
C GLN A 84 20.93 4.42 7.06
N THR A 85 20.14 3.40 6.71
CA THR A 85 19.16 2.81 7.65
C THR A 85 19.87 2.10 8.82
N ARG A 86 21.03 1.47 8.55
CA ARG A 86 21.85 0.84 9.59
C ARG A 86 22.47 1.88 10.52
N ILE A 87 23.02 2.98 9.98
CA ILE A 87 23.51 4.11 10.77
C ILE A 87 22.41 4.59 11.73
N ASN A 88 21.21 4.86 11.21
CA ASN A 88 20.09 5.30 12.04
C ASN A 88 19.67 4.29 13.12
N SER A 89 19.79 2.98 12.84
CA SER A 89 19.47 1.92 13.79
C SER A 89 20.45 1.91 14.97
N VAL A 90 21.74 2.12 14.70
CA VAL A 90 22.78 2.22 15.73
C VAL A 90 22.55 3.46 16.60
N LEU A 91 22.27 4.61 15.99
CA LEU A 91 21.96 5.84 16.73
C LEU A 91 20.74 5.67 17.64
N ARG A 92 19.70 4.98 17.17
CA ARG A 92 18.51 4.67 17.96
C ARG A 92 18.82 3.74 19.12
N ALA A 93 19.61 2.69 18.90
CA ALA A 93 20.01 1.76 19.96
C ALA A 93 20.84 2.49 21.04
N TYR A 94 21.75 3.37 20.63
CA TYR A 94 22.52 4.22 21.53
C TYR A 94 21.61 5.14 22.37
N MET A 95 20.66 5.82 21.72
CA MET A 95 19.67 6.66 22.40
C MET A 95 18.89 5.89 23.46
N GLN A 96 18.32 4.73 23.11
CA GLN A 96 17.54 3.89 24.01
C GLN A 96 18.36 3.39 25.22
N ALA A 97 19.61 2.98 24.99
CA ALA A 97 20.50 2.53 26.05
C ALA A 97 20.84 3.65 27.06
N HIS A 98 20.82 4.91 26.63
CA HIS A 98 21.11 6.06 27.47
C HIS A 98 19.88 6.72 28.08
N GLU A 99 18.70 6.59 27.46
CA GLU A 99 17.42 6.99 28.05
C GLU A 99 17.03 6.09 29.23
N ALA A 100 17.24 4.77 29.12
CA ALA A 100 16.91 3.82 30.19
C ALA A 100 17.79 3.94 31.46
N LYS A 101 18.82 4.79 31.44
CA LYS A 101 19.72 5.07 32.57
C LYS A 101 19.40 6.37 33.32
N ARG A 102 18.42 7.14 32.84
CA ARG A 102 17.90 8.35 33.49
C ARG A 102 16.58 8.03 34.20
#